data_AF-V4XQP4-F1
#
_entry.id   AF-V4XQP4-F1
#
_cell.length_a   1.000
_cell.length_b   1.000
_cell.length_c   1.000
_cell.angle_alpha   90.00
_cell.angle_beta   90.00
_cell.angle_gamma   90.00
#
_symmetry.space_group_name_H-M   'P 1'
#
loop_
_entity.id
_entity.type
_entity.pdbx_description
1 polymer ?
#
loop_
_entity_poly.entity_id
_entity_poly.type
_entity_poly.pdbx_seq_one_letter_code
_entity_poly.pdbx_strand_id
1 'polypeptide(L)'
;MSVQDLLPEQSPTEPDREHQTIDIAEDGALLEALSTETARRIVAVLEESPKPASEIAAETDTSLQNVGYHLDRLEDVGLVEVAGKRYSSKAKKMDVYVPTSTSLVVQLDNQPSS
;
A
#
# COMPACT_ATOMS: atom_id res chain seq x y z
N MET A 1 -18.48 21.71 40.91
CA MET A 1 -17.60 21.77 39.73
C MET A 1 -17.47 20.36 39.22
N SER A 2 -18.21 19.96 38.19
CA SER A 2 -18.10 20.25 36.74
C SER A 2 -17.24 19.21 36.03
N VAL A 3 -17.92 18.43 35.20
CA VAL A 3 -17.42 17.54 34.15
C VAL A 3 -16.63 18.36 33.15
N GLN A 4 -15.30 18.42 33.27
CA GLN A 4 -14.44 18.99 32.22
C GLN A 4 -13.20 18.11 32.04
N ASP A 5 -13.32 17.31 30.98
CA ASP A 5 -12.26 16.94 30.06
C ASP A 5 -11.31 15.82 30.49
N LEU A 6 -11.90 14.62 30.56
CA LEU A 6 -11.27 13.41 30.05
C LEU A 6 -10.80 13.69 28.60
N LEU A 7 -9.57 14.18 28.46
CA LEU A 7 -8.90 14.23 27.17
C LEU A 7 -8.88 12.82 26.59
N PRO A 8 -9.24 12.61 25.31
CA PRO A 8 -9.11 11.31 24.68
C PRO A 8 -7.66 10.87 24.83
N GLU A 9 -7.47 9.65 25.36
CA GLU A 9 -6.18 9.00 25.42
C GLU A 9 -5.58 9.08 24.02
N GLN A 10 -4.53 9.89 23.87
CA GLN A 10 -3.78 9.96 22.63
C GLN A 10 -3.16 8.57 22.47
N SER A 11 -3.80 7.75 21.63
CA SER A 11 -3.27 6.43 21.27
C SER A 11 -1.81 6.62 20.85
N PRO A 12 -0.89 5.77 21.35
CA PRO A 12 0.53 5.94 21.06
C PRO A 12 0.70 5.98 19.55
N THR A 13 1.17 7.12 19.03
CA THR A 13 1.50 7.32 17.62
C THR A 13 2.45 6.20 17.22
N GLU A 14 1.91 5.25 16.46
CA GLU A 14 2.70 4.24 15.75
C GLU A 14 3.76 4.98 14.93
N PRO A 15 4.97 4.40 14.79
CA PRO A 15 6.10 5.08 14.15
C PRO A 15 5.67 5.69 12.82
N ASP A 16 5.98 6.98 12.66
CA ASP A 16 5.66 7.87 11.55
C ASP A 16 6.15 7.30 10.20
N ARG A 17 5.41 6.33 9.68
CA ARG A 17 5.37 6.00 8.27
C ARG A 17 4.09 6.68 7.79
N GLU A 18 4.27 7.66 6.91
CA GLU A 18 3.21 8.58 6.51
C GLU A 18 1.99 7.79 6.03
N HIS A 19 0.81 8.14 6.55
CA HIS A 19 -0.46 7.58 6.09
C HIS A 19 -0.86 8.33 4.82
N GLN A 20 -1.17 7.60 3.75
CA GLN A 20 -1.64 8.20 2.51
C GLN A 20 -3.17 8.30 2.55
N THR A 21 -3.68 9.53 2.47
CA THR A 21 -5.11 9.81 2.37
C THR A 21 -5.53 9.76 0.91
N ILE A 22 -6.65 9.09 0.63
CA ILE A 22 -7.27 8.93 -0.67
C ILE A 22 -8.66 9.58 -0.58
N ASP A 23 -8.93 10.54 -1.43
CA ASP A 23 -10.27 11.10 -1.60
C ASP A 23 -11.11 10.21 -2.53
N ILE A 24 -12.28 9.80 -2.07
CA ILE A 24 -13.14 8.89 -2.83
C ILE A 24 -13.64 9.47 -4.17
N ALA A 25 -13.72 10.79 -4.28
CA ALA A 25 -14.21 11.50 -5.45
C ALA A 25 -13.07 11.93 -6.39
N GLU A 26 -11.89 12.26 -5.86
CA GLU A 26 -10.76 12.78 -6.65
C GLU A 26 -9.75 11.69 -7.07
N ASP A 27 -9.56 10.64 -6.26
CA ASP A 27 -8.50 9.63 -6.48
C ASP A 27 -9.01 8.35 -7.17
N GLY A 28 -9.84 8.52 -8.19
CA GLY A 28 -10.47 7.41 -8.92
C GLY A 28 -9.48 6.39 -9.49
N ALA A 29 -8.31 6.82 -9.96
CA ALA A 29 -7.29 5.92 -10.52
C ALA A 29 -6.69 4.97 -9.45
N LEU A 30 -6.49 5.48 -8.23
CA LEU A 30 -5.98 4.69 -7.12
C LEU A 30 -7.03 3.65 -6.68
N LEU A 31 -8.29 4.07 -6.58
CA LEU A 31 -9.41 3.16 -6.32
C LEU A 31 -9.56 2.08 -7.41
N GLU A 32 -9.37 2.46 -8.69
CA GLU A 32 -9.38 1.51 -9.80
C GLU A 32 -8.24 0.49 -9.69
N ALA A 33 -7.03 0.92 -9.33
CA ALA A 33 -5.90 0.03 -9.11
C ALA A 33 -6.18 -0.99 -7.99
N LEU A 34 -6.88 -0.58 -6.93
CA LEU A 34 -7.27 -1.43 -5.79
C LEU A 34 -8.59 -2.20 -5.99
N SER A 35 -9.27 -2.02 -7.13
CA SER A 35 -10.60 -2.60 -7.37
C SER A 35 -10.60 -4.13 -7.40
N THR A 36 -9.48 -4.75 -7.78
CA THR A 36 -9.35 -6.20 -7.87
C THR A 36 -8.85 -6.83 -6.58
N GLU A 37 -9.30 -8.05 -6.31
CA GLU A 37 -8.82 -8.83 -5.16
C GLU A 37 -7.31 -9.09 -5.25
N THR A 38 -6.80 -9.37 -6.44
CA THR A 38 -5.37 -9.61 -6.66
C THR A 38 -4.52 -8.40 -6.26
N ALA A 39 -4.93 -7.18 -6.65
CA ALA A 39 -4.19 -5.98 -6.30
C ALA A 39 -4.14 -5.76 -4.79
N ARG A 40 -5.28 -5.93 -4.10
CA ARG A 40 -5.33 -5.83 -2.63
C ARG A 40 -4.48 -6.88 -1.93
N ARG A 41 -4.47 -8.13 -2.42
CA ARG A 41 -3.61 -9.20 -1.88
C ARG A 41 -2.13 -8.91 -2.11
N ILE A 42 -1.75 -8.31 -3.24
CA ILE A 42 -0.36 -7.89 -3.51
C ILE A 42 0.08 -6.84 -2.47
N VAL A 43 -0.74 -5.81 -2.23
CA VAL A 43 -0.44 -4.77 -1.23
C VAL A 43 -0.29 -5.39 0.17
N ALA A 44 -1.21 -6.28 0.56
CA ALA A 44 -1.15 -6.97 1.86
C ALA A 44 0.14 -7.79 2.02
N VAL A 45 0.55 -8.55 1.00
CA VAL A 45 1.79 -9.34 1.01
C VAL A 45 3.03 -8.45 1.10
N LEU A 46 2.99 -7.26 0.49
CA LEU A 46 4.09 -6.29 0.51
C LEU A 46 4.19 -5.53 1.84
N GLU A 47 3.09 -5.39 2.58
CA GLU A 47 3.07 -4.81 3.93
C GLU A 47 3.87 -5.68 4.92
N GLU A 48 3.78 -7.01 4.78
CA GLU A 48 4.55 -7.94 5.62
C GLU A 48 6.07 -7.78 5.42
N SER A 49 6.53 -7.66 4.17
CA SER A 49 7.95 -7.42 3.86
C SER A 49 8.20 -7.07 2.37
N PRO A 50 9.33 -6.40 2.07
CA PRO A 50 9.78 -6.16 0.70
C PRO A 50 10.05 -7.46 -0.07
N LYS A 51 9.40 -7.63 -1.24
CA LYS A 51 9.46 -8.86 -2.03
C LYS A 51 9.61 -8.59 -3.53
N PRO A 52 10.31 -9.47 -4.27
CA PRO A 52 10.27 -9.46 -5.72
C PRO A 52 8.96 -10.06 -6.27
N ALA A 53 8.60 -9.69 -7.50
CA ALA A 53 7.37 -10.14 -8.16
C ALA A 53 7.18 -11.68 -8.18
N SER A 54 8.25 -12.46 -8.19
CA SER A 54 8.17 -13.92 -8.14
C SER A 54 7.72 -14.49 -6.79
N GLU A 55 8.14 -13.86 -5.69
CA GLU A 55 7.72 -14.26 -4.34
C GLU A 55 6.25 -13.86 -4.13
N ILE A 56 5.89 -12.66 -4.56
CA ILE A 56 4.49 -12.18 -4.54
C ILE A 56 3.57 -13.14 -5.33
N ALA A 57 4.00 -13.58 -6.52
CA ALA A 57 3.23 -14.53 -7.33
C ALA A 57 3.00 -15.87 -6.62
N ALA A 58 4.01 -16.36 -5.90
CA ALA A 58 3.91 -17.59 -5.13
C ALA A 58 2.96 -17.44 -3.92
N GLU A 59 3.04 -16.33 -3.18
CA GLU A 59 2.22 -16.09 -1.98
C GLU A 59 0.76 -15.73 -2.32
N THR A 60 0.52 -15.08 -3.45
CA THR A 60 -0.83 -14.75 -3.92
C THR A 60 -1.50 -15.85 -4.75
N ASP A 61 -0.79 -16.95 -5.00
CA ASP A 61 -1.24 -18.07 -5.86
C ASP A 61 -1.70 -17.59 -7.25
N THR A 62 -0.86 -16.79 -7.90
CA THR A 62 -1.15 -16.24 -9.24
C THR A 62 0.10 -16.24 -10.14
N SER A 63 -0.08 -15.88 -11.41
CA SER A 63 1.03 -15.89 -12.36
C SER A 63 1.94 -14.66 -12.18
N LEU A 64 3.24 -14.83 -12.48
CA LEU A 64 4.20 -13.72 -12.48
C LEU A 64 3.78 -12.57 -13.41
N GLN A 65 3.14 -12.90 -14.53
CA GLN A 65 2.63 -11.89 -15.47
C GLN A 65 1.46 -11.10 -14.87
N ASN A 66 0.56 -11.76 -14.15
CA ASN A 66 -0.57 -11.12 -13.48
C ASN A 66 -0.09 -10.22 -12.34
N VAL A 67 0.90 -10.66 -11.56
CA VAL A 67 1.57 -9.81 -10.56
C VAL A 67 2.23 -8.61 -11.22
N GLY A 68 3.01 -8.81 -12.30
CA GLY A 68 3.66 -7.70 -13.01
C GLY A 68 2.66 -6.64 -13.47
N TYR A 69 1.56 -7.05 -14.10
CA TYR A 69 0.49 -6.14 -14.51
C TYR A 69 -0.09 -5.31 -13.35
N HIS A 70 -0.32 -5.94 -12.20
CA HIS A 70 -0.84 -5.24 -11.03
C HIS A 70 0.21 -4.34 -10.38
N LEU A 71 1.48 -4.76 -10.32
CA LEU A 71 2.57 -3.93 -9.79
C LEU A 71 2.76 -2.68 -10.64
N ASP A 72 2.76 -2.79 -11.96
CA ASP A 72 2.88 -1.64 -12.87
C ASP A 72 1.77 -0.61 -12.58
N ARG A 73 0.51 -1.07 -12.44
CA ARG A 73 -0.63 -0.20 -12.12
C ARG A 73 -0.54 0.43 -10.73
N LEU A 74 -0.11 -0.34 -9.73
CA LEU A 74 0.04 0.15 -8.36
C LEU A 74 1.19 1.16 -8.25
N GLU A 75 2.26 0.95 -9.01
CA GLU A 75 3.40 1.88 -9.10
C GLU A 75 2.99 3.18 -9.82
N ASP A 76 2.21 3.09 -10.91
CA ASP A 76 1.69 4.25 -11.64
C ASP A 76 0.86 5.20 -10.76
N VAL A 77 0.13 4.66 -9.77
CA VAL A 77 -0.67 5.46 -8.82
C VAL A 77 0.05 5.71 -7.49
N GLY A 78 1.33 5.35 -7.39
CA GLY A 78 2.15 5.63 -6.22
C GLY A 78 1.78 4.85 -4.96
N LEU A 79 1.15 3.67 -5.09
CA LEU A 79 0.85 2.77 -3.96
C LEU A 79 2.00 1.83 -3.62
N VAL A 80 2.85 1.52 -4.60
CA VAL A 80 4.05 0.71 -4.41
C VAL A 80 5.23 1.33 -5.16
N GLU A 81 6.44 1.00 -4.73
CA GLU A 81 7.66 1.44 -5.40
C GLU A 81 8.76 0.35 -5.36
N VAL A 82 9.76 0.50 -6.21
CA VAL A 82 10.97 -0.33 -6.17
C VAL A 82 11.95 0.19 -5.12
N ALA A 83 12.10 -0.53 -4.02
CA ALA A 83 13.07 -0.21 -2.96
C ALA A 83 14.47 -0.77 -3.22
N GLY A 84 14.65 -1.62 -4.24
CA GLY A 84 15.96 -2.14 -4.59
C GLY A 84 15.96 -3.32 -5.55
N LYS A 85 17.10 -4.01 -5.63
CA LYS A 85 17.28 -5.20 -6.47
C LYS A 85 17.81 -6.38 -5.64
N ARG A 86 17.29 -7.58 -5.88
CA ARG A 86 17.83 -8.87 -5.41
C ARG A 86 18.34 -9.70 -6.59
N TYR A 87 19.23 -10.66 -6.33
CA TYR A 87 19.66 -11.62 -7.34
C TYR A 87 18.83 -12.91 -7.24
N SER A 88 18.38 -13.40 -8.39
CA SER A 88 17.76 -14.72 -8.47
C SER A 88 18.79 -15.85 -8.36
N SER A 89 18.30 -17.07 -8.18
CA SER A 89 19.13 -18.29 -8.27
C SER A 89 19.85 -18.46 -9.62
N LYS A 90 19.35 -17.78 -10.68
CA LYS A 90 19.96 -17.72 -12.02
C LYS A 90 20.80 -16.45 -12.24
N ALA A 91 21.22 -15.78 -11.16
CA ALA A 91 21.98 -14.53 -11.18
C ALA A 91 21.33 -13.35 -11.94
N LYS A 92 20.00 -13.38 -12.15
CA LYS A 92 19.27 -12.25 -12.74
C LYS A 92 18.92 -11.25 -11.64
N LYS A 93 19.19 -9.95 -11.85
CA LYS A 93 18.69 -8.89 -10.97
C LYS A 93 17.17 -8.78 -11.08
N MET A 94 16.48 -8.74 -9.95
CA MET A 94 15.03 -8.66 -9.82
C MET A 94 14.68 -7.47 -8.94
N ASP A 95 13.72 -6.68 -9.39
CA ASP A 95 13.11 -5.62 -8.60
C ASP A 95 12.48 -6.16 -7.32
N VAL A 96 12.65 -5.40 -6.23
CA VAL A 96 12.03 -5.64 -4.93
C VAL A 96 11.09 -4.49 -4.66
N TYR A 97 9.82 -4.82 -4.45
CA TYR A 97 8.75 -3.86 -4.28
C TYR A 97 8.41 -3.67 -2.80
N VAL A 98 7.91 -2.49 -2.46
CA VAL A 98 7.40 -2.13 -1.12
C VAL A 98 6.16 -1.24 -1.28
N PRO A 99 5.25 -1.19 -0.30
CA PRO A 99 4.23 -0.15 -0.24
C PRO A 99 4.87 1.21 0.04
N THR A 100 4.38 2.27 -0.59
CA THR A 100 4.87 3.64 -0.37
C THR A 100 4.46 4.21 0.99
N SER A 101 3.39 3.67 1.57
CA SER A 101 2.79 4.10 2.84
C SER A 101 2.42 2.89 3.70
N THR A 102 2.35 3.05 5.01
CA THR A 102 1.89 1.97 5.93
C THR A 102 0.40 1.81 6.01
N SER A 103 -0.34 2.89 5.77
CA SER A 103 -1.78 2.83 5.80
C SER A 103 -2.37 3.75 4.74
N LEU A 104 -3.57 3.37 4.32
CA LEU A 104 -4.37 4.08 3.35
C LEU A 104 -5.68 4.48 4.01
N VAL A 105 -5.98 5.78 4.06
CA VAL A 105 -7.20 6.33 4.65
C VAL A 105 -8.09 6.84 3.54
N VAL A 106 -9.28 6.24 3.39
CA VAL A 106 -10.27 6.72 2.40
C VAL A 106 -11.19 7.72 3.06
N GLN A 107 -11.24 8.96 2.55
CA GLN A 107 -12.13 10.01 3.01
C GLN A 107 -13.28 10.25 2.03
N LEU A 108 -14.45 10.58 2.58
CA LEU A 108 -15.67 10.88 1.80
C LEU A 108 -15.96 12.39 1.71
N ASP A 109 -15.28 13.20 2.52
CA ASP A 109 -15.53 14.63 2.63
C ASP A 109 -14.19 15.38 2.72
N ASN A 110 -13.91 16.25 1.75
CA ASN A 110 -12.70 17.10 1.71
C ASN A 110 -12.97 18.49 2.30
N GLN A 111 -13.98 18.63 3.17
CA GLN A 111 -14.14 19.87 3.90
C GLN A 111 -12.97 20.03 4.87
N PRO A 112 -12.22 21.14 4.82
CA PRO A 112 -11.15 21.36 5.77
C PRO A 112 -11.74 21.27 7.17
N SER A 113 -11.19 20.37 7.99
CA SER A 113 -11.57 20.22 9.38
C SER A 113 -11.47 21.59 10.03
N SER A 114 -12.61 22.15 10.44
CA SER A 114 -12.67 23.45 11.15
C SER A 114 -12.08 23.36 12.54
#